data_AF-A0A9E3TJT4-F1
#
_entry.id   AF-A0A9E3TJT4-F1
#
_cell.length_a   1.000
_cell.length_b   1.000
_cell.length_c   1.000
_cell.angle_alpha   90.00
_cell.angle_beta   90.00
_cell.angle_gamma   90.00
#
_symmetry.space_group_name_H-M   'P 1'
#
loop_
_entity.id
_entity.type
_entity.pdbx_description
1 polymer ?
#
loop_
_entity_poly.entity_id
_entity_poly.type
_entity_poly.pdbx_seq_one_letter_code
_entity_poly.pdbx_strand_id
1 'polypeptide(L)'
;MAKRSGNPITRHIRIIRRSLTAIDRSLGRLVALTNGPMARRGSGNEPTGRKLRLSPKRRAELKLQGSYMGFVRKLKPRQKAVVKALRAKKGFRSAIALAKRLAPR
;
A
#
# COMPACT_ATOMS: atom_id res chain seq x y z
N MET A 1 35.94 42.87 30.83
CA MET A 1 35.31 41.62 30.30
C MET A 1 36.41 40.72 29.72
N ALA A 2 36.72 39.60 30.37
CA ALA A 2 37.82 38.72 29.97
C ALA A 2 37.43 37.81 28.79
N LYS A 3 38.07 38.01 27.63
CA LYS A 3 37.87 37.20 26.42
C LYS A 3 38.68 35.90 26.57
N ARG A 4 38.05 34.83 27.02
CA ARG A 4 38.66 33.48 27.08
C ARG A 4 38.88 32.98 25.64
N SER A 5 40.05 33.24 25.07
CA SER A 5 40.51 32.63 23.82
C SER A 5 40.83 31.16 24.09
N GLY A 6 39.83 30.28 23.95
CA GLY A 6 40.05 28.85 24.01
C GLY A 6 41.12 28.43 22.99
N ASN A 7 42.07 27.58 23.42
CA ASN A 7 43.23 27.18 22.63
C ASN A 7 42.79 26.65 21.25
N PRO A 8 43.23 27.25 20.12
CA PRO A 8 42.78 26.88 18.78
C PRO A 8 43.04 25.41 18.47
N ILE A 9 44.12 24.84 19.00
CA ILE A 9 44.46 23.41 18.84
C ILE A 9 43.36 22.51 19.41
N THR A 10 42.85 22.83 20.60
CA THR A 10 41.76 22.06 21.23
C THR A 10 40.45 22.16 20.43
N ARG A 11 40.22 23.29 19.74
CA ARG A 11 39.08 23.49 18.84
C ARG A 11 39.23 22.64 17.58
N HIS A 12 40.41 22.62 16.96
CA HIS A 12 40.68 21.78 15.80
C HIS A 12 40.55 20.29 16.11
N ILE A 13 41.10 19.83 17.25
CA ILE A 13 40.95 18.44 17.72
C ILE A 13 39.46 18.09 17.90
N ARG A 14 38.66 19.00 18.48
CA ARG A 14 37.21 18.80 18.64
C ARG A 14 36.48 18.71 17.31
N ILE A 15 36.85 19.53 16.33
CA ILE A 15 36.29 19.49 14.98
C ILE A 15 36.60 18.15 14.32
N ILE A 16 37.87 17.73 14.35
CA ILE A 16 38.30 16.44 13.78
C ILE A 16 37.52 15.28 14.40
N ARG A 17 37.41 15.24 15.73
CA ARG A 17 36.62 14.21 16.44
C ARG A 17 35.16 14.18 15.98
N ARG A 18 34.52 15.34 15.83
CA ARG A 18 33.13 15.42 15.34
C ARG A 18 32.99 14.90 13.91
N SER A 19 33.93 15.25 13.02
CA SER A 19 33.93 14.78 11.64
C SER A 19 34.10 13.26 11.56
N LEU A 20 35.01 12.69 12.36
CA LEU A 20 35.20 11.24 12.43
C LEU A 20 33.94 10.51 12.94
N THR A 21 33.27 11.03 13.98
CA THR A 21 31.99 10.46 14.45
C THR A 21 30.88 10.56 13.40
N ALA A 22 30.86 11.62 12.58
CA ALA A 22 29.89 11.77 11.50
C ALA A 22 30.12 10.75 10.37
N ILE A 23 31.38 10.47 10.05
CA ILE A 23 31.77 9.43 9.08
C ILE A 23 31.37 8.05 9.61
N ASP A 24 31.73 7.73 10.85
CA ASP A 24 31.40 6.46 11.50
C ASP A 24 29.88 6.17 11.46
N ARG A 25 29.06 7.16 11.81
CA ARG A 25 27.59 7.04 11.73
C ARG A 25 27.09 6.82 10.30
N SER A 26 27.73 7.44 9.31
CA SER A 26 27.36 7.30 7.90
C SER A 26 27.67 5.89 7.41
N LEU A 27 28.84 5.35 7.79
CA LEU A 27 29.23 3.98 7.52
C LEU A 27 28.29 2.98 8.22
N GLY A 28 27.95 3.20 9.48
CA GLY A 28 26.98 2.37 10.21
C GLY A 28 25.61 2.29 9.53
N ARG A 29 25.12 3.40 8.94
CA ARG A 29 23.88 3.41 8.15
C ARG A 29 24.01 2.62 6.84
N LEU A 30 25.15 2.70 6.16
CA LEU A 30 25.42 1.92 4.93
C LEU A 30 25.49 0.42 5.24
N VAL A 31 26.12 0.05 6.35
CA VAL A 31 26.13 -1.34 6.85
C VAL A 31 24.72 -1.81 7.20
N ALA A 32 23.90 -0.97 7.82
CA ALA A 32 22.49 -1.31 8.09
C ALA A 32 21.64 -1.45 6.82
N LEU A 33 21.93 -0.70 5.75
CA LEU A 33 21.27 -0.84 4.45
C LEU A 33 21.70 -2.11 3.70
N THR A 34 22.91 -2.61 3.95
CA THR A 34 23.45 -3.83 3.32
C THR A 34 23.10 -5.09 4.10
N ASN A 35 23.07 -5.04 5.44
CA ASN A 35 22.81 -6.19 6.32
C ASN A 35 21.39 -6.24 6.89
N GLY A 36 20.61 -5.16 6.84
CA GLY A 36 19.20 -5.20 7.22
C GLY A 36 18.39 -5.97 6.18
N PRO A 37 17.30 -6.67 6.56
CA PRO A 37 16.37 -7.19 5.57
C PRO A 37 15.83 -5.99 4.81
N MET A 38 16.24 -5.87 3.55
CA MET A 38 15.78 -4.85 2.61
C MET A 38 14.27 -4.72 2.79
N ALA A 39 13.85 -3.67 3.51
CA ALA A 39 12.45 -3.37 3.70
C ALA A 39 11.91 -3.23 2.29
N ARG A 40 11.12 -4.21 1.88
CA ARG A 40 10.61 -4.39 0.52
C ARG A 40 9.82 -3.14 0.15
N ARG A 41 10.51 -2.13 -0.36
CA ARG A 41 9.91 -1.09 -1.21
C ARG A 41 9.49 -1.84 -2.45
N GLY A 42 8.22 -2.25 -2.44
CA GLY A 42 7.59 -3.03 -3.47
C GLY A 42 7.68 -2.35 -4.82
N SER A 43 8.73 -2.67 -5.57
CA SER A 43 8.65 -2.89 -7.01
C SER A 43 8.99 -4.36 -7.26
N GLY A 44 8.30 -5.23 -6.50
CA GLY A 44 8.20 -6.63 -6.86
C GLY A 44 7.41 -6.67 -8.16
N ASN A 45 8.10 -6.89 -9.25
CA ASN A 45 7.60 -7.68 -10.37
C ASN A 45 7.09 -9.00 -9.76
N GLU A 46 5.85 -9.01 -9.25
CA GLU A 46 5.20 -10.23 -8.77
C GLU A 46 5.22 -11.23 -9.92
N PRO A 47 5.48 -12.52 -9.65
CA PRO A 47 5.50 -13.53 -10.70
C PRO A 47 4.19 -13.46 -11.46
N THR A 48 4.30 -13.02 -12.71
CA THR A 48 3.19 -12.83 -13.62
C THR A 48 2.54 -14.19 -13.82
N GLY A 49 1.43 -14.43 -13.15
CA GLY A 49 0.53 -15.52 -13.48
C GLY A 49 0.87 -16.89 -12.92
N ARG A 50 1.01 -17.05 -11.59
CA ARG A 50 0.55 -18.32 -11.01
C ARG A 50 -0.97 -18.36 -11.21
N LYS A 51 -1.44 -19.01 -12.29
CA LYS A 51 -2.86 -19.28 -12.52
C LYS A 51 -3.39 -20.01 -11.29
N LEU A 52 -3.97 -19.26 -10.35
CA LEU A 52 -4.63 -19.83 -9.18
C LEU A 52 -5.69 -20.78 -9.72
N ARG A 53 -5.51 -22.08 -9.48
CA ARG A 53 -6.49 -23.11 -9.87
C ARG A 53 -7.71 -22.92 -8.96
N LEU A 54 -8.61 -22.05 -9.38
CA LEU A 54 -9.86 -21.79 -8.67
C LEU A 54 -10.79 -22.99 -8.83
N SER A 55 -11.33 -23.47 -7.71
CA SER A 55 -12.44 -24.41 -7.70
C SER A 55 -13.63 -23.86 -8.51
N PRO A 56 -14.40 -24.70 -9.21
CA PRO A 56 -15.58 -24.28 -9.97
C PRO A 56 -16.55 -23.41 -9.16
N LYS A 57 -16.77 -23.76 -7.88
CA LYS A 57 -17.63 -22.99 -6.97
C LYS A 57 -17.11 -21.58 -6.77
N ARG A 58 -15.80 -21.44 -6.52
CA ARG A 58 -15.15 -20.14 -6.32
C ARG A 58 -15.19 -19.29 -7.59
N ARG A 59 -15.03 -19.91 -8.76
CA ARG A 59 -15.16 -19.23 -10.06
C ARG A 59 -16.58 -18.69 -10.27
N ALA A 60 -17.61 -19.47 -9.91
CA ALA A 60 -19.00 -19.04 -10.01
C ALA A 60 -19.31 -17.84 -9.09
N GLU A 61 -18.81 -17.86 -7.85
CA GLU A 61 -18.93 -16.74 -6.91
C GLU A 61 -18.28 -15.46 -7.46
N LEU A 62 -17.05 -15.56 -7.98
CA LEU A 62 -16.33 -14.44 -8.57
C LEU A 62 -17.05 -13.88 -9.80
N LYS A 63 -17.65 -14.75 -10.62
CA LYS A 63 -18.46 -14.33 -11.78
C LYS A 63 -19.70 -13.55 -11.35
N LEU A 64 -20.38 -13.97 -10.29
CA LEU A 64 -21.51 -13.23 -9.70
C LEU A 64 -21.06 -11.88 -9.14
N GLN A 65 -19.94 -11.85 -8.41
CA GLN A 65 -19.38 -10.62 -7.86
C GLN A 65 -19.00 -9.63 -8.98
N GLY A 66 -18.31 -10.10 -10.03
CA GLY A 66 -17.94 -9.29 -11.18
C GLY A 66 -19.15 -8.74 -11.91
N SER A 67 -20.17 -9.57 -12.14
CA SER A 67 -21.44 -9.13 -12.74
C SER A 67 -22.12 -8.05 -11.91
N TYR A 68 -22.19 -8.24 -10.58
CA TYR A 68 -22.73 -7.25 -9.66
C TYR A 68 -21.96 -5.93 -9.75
N MET A 69 -20.63 -5.96 -9.70
CA MET A 69 -19.81 -4.75 -9.82
C MET A 69 -20.04 -4.03 -11.15
N GLY A 70 -20.15 -4.79 -12.25
CA GLY A 70 -20.41 -4.26 -13.59
C GLY A 70 -21.70 -3.44 -13.66
N PHE A 71 -22.82 -3.97 -13.15
CA PHE A 71 -24.09 -3.23 -13.14
C PHE A 71 -24.06 -2.06 -12.15
N VAL A 72 -23.51 -2.25 -10.95
CA VAL A 72 -23.50 -1.22 -9.91
C VAL A 72 -22.63 -0.03 -10.29
N ARG A 73 -21.57 -0.21 -11.09
CA ARG A 73 -20.66 0.87 -11.50
C ARG A 73 -21.38 2.01 -12.22
N LYS A 74 -22.36 1.67 -13.05
CA LYS A 74 -23.14 2.62 -13.89
C LYS A 74 -24.29 3.31 -13.15
N LEU A 75 -24.61 2.92 -11.91
CA LEU A 75 -25.76 3.44 -11.17
C LEU A 75 -25.48 4.77 -10.46
N LYS A 76 -26.53 5.58 -10.26
CA LYS A 76 -26.48 6.80 -9.42
C LYS A 76 -26.31 6.43 -7.93
N PRO A 77 -25.78 7.32 -7.08
CA PRO A 77 -25.51 7.02 -5.66
C PRO A 77 -26.73 6.47 -4.90
N ARG A 78 -27.92 7.05 -5.10
CA ARG A 78 -29.17 6.58 -4.48
C ARG A 78 -29.53 5.15 -4.89
N GLN A 79 -29.40 4.83 -6.18
CA GLN A 79 -29.65 3.47 -6.71
C GLN A 79 -28.62 2.46 -6.18
N LYS A 80 -27.34 2.88 -6.05
CA LYS A 80 -26.29 2.04 -5.44
C LYS A 80 -26.63 1.65 -4.01
N ALA A 81 -27.17 2.57 -3.20
CA ALA A 81 -27.57 2.29 -1.83
C ALA A 81 -28.66 1.21 -1.76
N VAL A 82 -29.70 1.32 -2.59
CA VAL A 82 -30.80 0.34 -2.66
C VAL A 82 -30.28 -1.04 -3.07
N VAL A 83 -29.42 -1.11 -4.09
CA VAL A 83 -28.85 -2.37 -4.57
C VAL A 83 -27.90 -3.01 -3.54
N LYS A 84 -27.14 -2.22 -2.78
CA LYS A 84 -26.30 -2.71 -1.67
C LYS A 84 -27.14 -3.26 -0.52
N ALA A 85 -28.22 -2.57 -0.15
CA ALA A 85 -29.15 -3.03 0.87
C ALA A 85 -29.80 -4.36 0.46
N LEU A 86 -30.21 -4.49 -0.80
CA LEU A 86 -30.78 -5.74 -1.32
C LEU A 86 -29.75 -6.88 -1.33
N ARG A 87 -28.48 -6.59 -1.67
CA ARG A 87 -27.39 -7.58 -1.61
C ARG A 87 -27.21 -8.13 -0.19
N ALA A 88 -27.24 -7.26 0.82
CA ALA A 88 -27.09 -7.69 2.22
C ALA A 88 -28.25 -8.60 2.66
N LYS A 89 -29.48 -8.34 2.18
CA LYS A 89 -30.67 -9.11 2.57
C LYS A 89 -30.88 -10.40 1.79
N LYS A 90 -30.66 -10.38 0.47
CA LYS A 90 -31.04 -11.47 -0.47
C LYS A 90 -29.88 -12.04 -1.29
N GLY A 91 -28.67 -11.50 -1.13
CA GLY A 91 -27.48 -11.95 -1.85
C GLY A 91 -27.34 -11.41 -3.28
N PHE A 92 -26.35 -11.94 -3.99
CA PHE A 92 -25.90 -11.39 -5.29
C PHE A 92 -26.94 -11.51 -6.40
N ARG A 93 -27.67 -12.63 -6.50
CA ARG A 93 -28.60 -12.88 -7.62
C ARG A 93 -29.72 -11.85 -7.67
N SER A 94 -30.42 -11.63 -6.55
CA SER A 94 -31.48 -10.62 -6.47
C SER A 94 -30.95 -9.20 -6.66
N ALA A 95 -29.76 -8.90 -6.13
CA ALA A 95 -29.13 -7.60 -6.29
C ALA A 95 -28.77 -7.30 -7.75
N ILE A 96 -28.27 -8.29 -8.49
CA ILE A 96 -27.96 -8.17 -9.92
C ILE A 96 -29.25 -7.94 -10.73
N ALA A 97 -30.33 -8.67 -10.43
CA ALA A 97 -31.61 -8.50 -11.11
C ALA A 97 -32.16 -7.08 -10.94
N LEU A 98 -32.08 -6.52 -9.72
CA LEU A 98 -32.47 -5.13 -9.47
C LEU A 98 -31.52 -4.16 -10.20
N ALA A 99 -30.20 -4.38 -10.11
CA ALA A 99 -29.22 -3.51 -10.75
C ALA A 99 -29.40 -3.47 -12.28
N LYS A 100 -29.75 -4.58 -12.92
CA LYS A 100 -30.06 -4.66 -14.35
C LYS A 100 -31.27 -3.79 -14.74
N ARG A 101 -32.30 -3.73 -13.89
CA ARG A 101 -33.49 -2.88 -14.13
C ARG A 101 -33.20 -1.39 -13.96
N LEU A 102 -32.25 -1.05 -13.09
CA LEU A 102 -31.89 0.33 -12.78
C LEU A 102 -30.78 0.88 -13.68
N ALA A 103 -30.02 0.01 -14.35
CA ALA A 103 -28.95 0.42 -15.24
C ALA A 103 -29.56 1.07 -16.51
N PRO A 104 -29.04 2.23 -16.94
CA PRO A 104 -29.38 2.76 -18.25
C PRO A 104 -28.95 1.72 -19.31
N ARG A 105 -29.87 1.43 -20.25
CA ARG A 105 -29.60 0.55 -21.38
C ARG A 105 -28.49 1.12 -22.24
#